data_AF-A0A1F9ZHC9-F1
#
_entry.id   AF-A0A1F9ZHC9-F1
#
_cell.length_a   1.000
_cell.length_b   1.000
_cell.length_c   1.000
_cell.angle_alpha   90.00
_cell.angle_beta   90.00
_cell.angle_gamma   90.00
#
_symmetry.space_group_name_H-M   'P 1'
#
loop_
_entity.id
_entity.type
_entity.pdbx_description
1 polymer ?
#
loop_
_entity_poly.entity_id
_entity_poly.type
_entity_poly.pdbx_seq_one_letter_code
_entity_poly.pdbx_strand_id
1 'polypeptide(L)'
;MKAKDLRAESKVDSIELTVTSKGEVREFSSRSGAVGKVCDCKVKDADGDELQVTLWNEEIERVQANDRIRISNGWVREWRGNLQVSAGRYGRLEVLK
;
A
#
# COMPACT_ATOMS: atom_id res chain seq x y z
N MET A 1 -12.54 6.73 -2.63
CA MET A 1 -11.62 7.88 -2.49
C MET A 1 -10.63 7.82 -3.65
N LYS A 2 -10.19 8.94 -4.22
CA LYS A 2 -9.23 8.95 -5.35
C LYS A 2 -7.79 9.17 -4.85
N ALA A 3 -6.79 8.85 -5.68
CA ALA A 3 -5.39 9.06 -5.30
C ALA A 3 -5.05 10.54 -5.07
N LYS A 4 -5.64 11.44 -5.87
CA LYS A 4 -5.43 12.90 -5.74
C LYS A 4 -5.97 13.50 -4.44
N ASP A 5 -6.97 12.85 -3.83
CA ASP A 5 -7.58 13.32 -2.58
C ASP A 5 -6.76 12.87 -1.35
N LEU A 6 -5.76 12.02 -1.54
CA LEU A 6 -4.91 11.52 -0.47
C LEU A 6 -4.03 12.64 0.05
N ARG A 7 -3.99 12.77 1.38
CA ARG A 7 -3.09 13.70 2.07
C ARG A 7 -2.11 12.91 2.92
N ALA A 8 -0.91 13.45 3.09
CA ALA A 8 0.03 12.92 4.07
C ALA A 8 -0.65 12.83 5.45
N GLU A 9 -0.37 11.76 6.18
CA GLU A 9 -0.87 11.52 7.54
C GLU A 9 -2.41 11.53 7.64
N SER A 10 -3.08 11.02 6.59
CA SER A 10 -4.54 10.92 6.53
C SER A 10 -5.03 9.47 6.52
N LYS A 11 -6.24 9.27 7.06
CA LYS A 11 -6.96 8.00 7.00
C LYS A 11 -7.62 7.84 5.63
N VAL A 12 -7.58 6.63 5.10
CA VAL A 12 -8.27 6.24 3.87
C VAL A 12 -9.37 5.24 4.20
N ASP A 13 -10.63 5.63 4.02
CA ASP A 13 -11.74 4.70 4.30
C ASP A 13 -11.78 3.53 3.32
N SER A 14 -11.72 3.83 2.01
CA SER A 14 -11.61 2.80 0.98
C SER A 14 -11.05 3.37 -0.32
N ILE A 15 -10.05 2.70 -0.89
CA ILE A 15 -9.45 3.02 -2.18
C ILE A 15 -9.16 1.74 -2.97
N GLU A 16 -9.40 1.79 -4.28
CA GLU A 16 -9.09 0.71 -5.21
C GLU A 16 -7.96 1.14 -6.13
N LEU A 17 -6.98 0.25 -6.29
CA LEU A 17 -5.73 0.52 -6.95
C LEU A 17 -5.32 -0.71 -7.76
N THR A 18 -4.67 -0.50 -8.90
CA THR A 18 -4.13 -1.57 -9.74
C THR A 18 -2.62 -1.56 -9.62
N VAL A 19 -2.04 -2.71 -9.29
CA VAL A 19 -0.59 -2.84 -9.13
C VAL A 19 0.07 -2.82 -10.49
N THR A 20 0.95 -1.85 -10.72
CA THR A 20 1.70 -1.76 -11.99
C THR A 20 3.03 -2.49 -11.89
N SER A 21 3.68 -2.44 -10.73
CA SER A 21 4.97 -3.08 -10.51
C SER A 21 5.24 -3.28 -9.02
N LYS A 22 5.87 -4.39 -8.65
CA LYS A 22 6.36 -4.63 -7.29
C LYS A 22 7.81 -4.15 -7.18
N GLY A 23 8.10 -3.39 -6.14
CA GLY A 23 9.46 -3.04 -5.78
C GLY A 23 10.16 -4.15 -5.00
N GLU A 24 11.30 -3.81 -4.43
CA GLU A 24 12.12 -4.76 -3.67
C GLU A 24 11.53 -5.04 -2.29
N VAL A 25 11.64 -6.31 -1.86
CA VAL A 25 11.26 -6.72 -0.51
C VAL A 25 12.39 -6.37 0.44
N ARG A 26 12.07 -5.59 1.46
CA ARG A 26 12.98 -5.16 2.52
C ARG A 26 12.57 -5.81 3.83
N GLU A 27 13.53 -6.21 4.64
CA GLU A 27 13.27 -6.71 5.99
C GLU A 27 13.33 -5.53 6.97
N PHE A 28 12.36 -5.45 7.87
CA PHE A 28 12.34 -4.46 8.94
C PHE A 28 12.35 -5.17 10.29
N SER A 29 13.12 -4.64 11.23
CA SER A 29 13.06 -5.04 12.62
C SER A 29 12.13 -4.11 13.39
N SER A 30 11.08 -4.68 13.97
CA SER A 30 10.21 -3.98 14.91
C SER A 30 10.98 -3.67 16.19
N ARG A 31 10.59 -2.60 16.88
CA ARG A 31 11.12 -2.20 18.19
C ARG A 31 10.94 -3.29 19.27
N SER A 32 10.03 -4.23 19.05
CA SER A 32 9.79 -5.41 19.89
C SER A 32 10.70 -6.61 19.58
N GLY A 33 11.63 -6.51 18.62
CA GLY A 33 12.51 -7.60 18.19
C GLY A 33 11.92 -8.51 17.12
N ALA A 34 10.67 -8.31 16.71
CA ALA A 34 10.07 -9.06 15.61
C ALA A 34 10.64 -8.61 14.27
N VAL A 35 11.07 -9.56 13.43
CA VAL A 35 11.47 -9.28 12.05
C VAL A 35 10.25 -9.45 11.15
N GLY A 36 10.01 -8.49 10.28
CA GLY A 36 8.96 -8.55 9.27
C GLY A 36 9.47 -8.12 7.91
N LYS A 37 8.65 -8.32 6.89
CA LYS A 37 8.95 -7.94 5.51
C LYS A 37 8.06 -6.78 5.08
N VAL A 38 8.62 -5.88 4.30
CA VAL A 38 7.92 -4.73 3.73
C VAL A 38 8.30 -4.60 2.26
N CYS A 39 7.33 -4.34 1.38
CA CYS A 39 7.56 -4.17 -0.05
C CYS A 39 6.76 -2.99 -0.56
N ASP A 40 7.44 -2.03 -1.20
CA ASP A 40 6.76 -0.90 -1.83
C ASP A 40 6.46 -1.24 -3.27
N CYS A 41 5.19 -1.15 -3.64
CA CYS A 41 4.70 -1.43 -4.98
C CYS A 41 4.20 -0.13 -5.62
N LYS A 42 4.47 0.02 -6.92
CA LYS A 42 3.83 1.06 -7.72
C LYS A 42 2.44 0.61 -8.09
N VAL A 43 1.48 1.50 -7.91
CA VAL A 43 0.08 1.25 -8.22
C VAL A 43 -0.52 2.47 -8.93
N LYS A 44 -1.61 2.24 -9.66
CA LYS A 44 -2.41 3.26 -10.32
C LYS A 44 -3.84 3.22 -9.85
N ASP A 45 -4.47 4.37 -9.69
CA ASP A 45 -5.91 4.41 -9.51
C ASP A 45 -6.67 4.31 -10.85
N ALA A 46 -8.00 4.38 -10.79
CA ALA A 46 -8.85 4.31 -11.98
C ALA A 46 -8.73 5.54 -12.89
N ASP A 47 -8.27 6.68 -12.37
CA ASP A 47 -8.05 7.91 -13.13
C ASP A 47 -6.65 7.92 -13.80
N GLY A 48 -5.79 6.96 -13.43
CA GLY A 48 -4.45 6.77 -13.98
C GLY A 48 -3.33 7.40 -13.15
N ASP A 49 -3.65 7.94 -11.97
CA ASP A 49 -2.66 8.55 -11.08
C ASP A 49 -1.79 7.49 -10.42
N GLU A 50 -0.48 7.69 -10.50
CA GLU A 50 0.51 6.79 -9.90
C GLU A 50 0.76 7.14 -8.43
N LEU A 51 0.72 6.14 -7.57
CA LEU A 51 1.12 6.22 -6.18
C LEU A 51 1.84 4.95 -5.74
N GLN A 52 2.28 4.92 -4.50
CA GLN A 52 2.93 3.76 -3.91
C GLN A 52 2.04 3.12 -2.85
N VAL A 53 2.04 1.79 -2.82
CA VAL A 53 1.42 1.01 -1.76
C VAL A 53 2.49 0.19 -1.06
N THR A 54 2.48 0.25 0.27
CA THR A 54 3.37 -0.55 1.11
C THR A 54 2.64 -1.81 1.57
N LEU A 55 3.17 -2.96 1.17
CA LEU A 55 2.70 -4.29 1.54
C LEU A 55 3.53 -4.86 2.68
N TRP A 56 2.88 -5.56 3.61
CA TRP A 56 3.51 -6.14 4.79
C TRP A 56 3.43 -7.66 4.78
N ASN A 57 4.54 -8.33 5.12
CA ASN A 57 4.62 -9.77 5.35
C ASN A 57 3.93 -10.59 4.25
N GLU A 58 2.84 -11.30 4.59
CA GLU A 58 2.07 -12.17 3.70
C GLU A 58 1.35 -11.42 2.57
N GLU A 59 1.05 -10.13 2.76
CA GLU A 59 0.44 -9.30 1.71
C GLU A 59 1.35 -9.21 0.48
N ILE A 60 2.67 -9.26 0.71
CA ILE A 60 3.67 -9.24 -0.35
C ILE A 60 3.52 -10.47 -1.24
N GLU A 61 3.21 -11.65 -0.70
CA GLU A 61 3.06 -12.86 -1.50
C GLU A 61 1.68 -12.94 -2.17
N ARG A 62 0.65 -12.39 -1.50
CA ARG A 62 -0.74 -12.38 -1.99
C ARG A 62 -0.96 -11.44 -3.17
N VAL A 63 -0.21 -10.34 -3.25
CA VAL A 63 -0.37 -9.32 -4.29
C VAL A 63 0.67 -9.52 -5.39
N GLN A 64 0.21 -9.56 -6.64
CA GLN A 64 1.05 -9.65 -7.83
C GLN A 64 0.95 -8.40 -8.70
N ALA A 65 1.88 -8.25 -9.65
CA ALA A 65 1.78 -7.21 -10.66
C ALA A 65 0.55 -7.47 -11.55
N ASN A 66 -0.15 -6.40 -11.93
CA ASN A 66 -1.46 -6.37 -12.61
C ASN A 66 -2.66 -6.78 -11.76
N ASP A 67 -2.49 -7.12 -10.48
CA ASP A 67 -3.62 -7.35 -9.61
C ASP A 67 -4.32 -6.03 -9.25
N ARG A 68 -5.65 -6.08 -9.15
CA ARG A 68 -6.42 -5.01 -8.56
C ARG A 68 -6.54 -5.26 -7.06
N ILE A 69 -6.21 -4.27 -6.26
CA ILE A 69 -6.29 -4.34 -4.80
C ILE A 69 -7.23 -3.27 -4.27
N ARG A 70 -7.85 -3.57 -3.15
CA ARG A 70 -8.68 -2.65 -2.38
C ARG A 70 -8.12 -2.54 -0.98
N ILE A 71 -7.82 -1.32 -0.58
CA ILE A 71 -7.39 -0.99 0.77
C ILE A 71 -8.56 -0.33 1.48
N SER A 72 -8.93 -0.86 2.63
CA SER A 72 -9.99 -0.30 3.48
C SER A 72 -9.43 0.02 4.86
N ASN A 73 -9.86 1.14 5.46
CA ASN A 73 -9.28 1.70 6.70
C ASN A 73 -7.75 1.84 6.63
N GLY A 74 -7.23 2.20 5.46
CA GLY A 74 -5.82 2.41 5.23
C GLY A 74 -5.31 3.72 5.82
N TRP A 75 -4.00 3.90 5.71
CA TRP A 75 -3.28 5.09 6.16
C TRP A 75 -2.33 5.56 5.08
N VAL A 76 -2.33 6.86 4.81
CA VAL A 76 -1.39 7.52 3.92
C VAL A 76 -0.25 8.09 4.73
N ARG A 77 0.97 7.72 4.35
CA ARG A 77 2.20 8.27 4.90
C ARG A 77 2.96 8.96 3.78
N GLU A 78 3.60 10.07 4.08
CA GLU A 78 4.57 10.66 3.16
C GLU A 78 5.97 10.16 3.48
N TRP A 79 6.67 9.67 2.47
CA TRP A 79 8.07 9.27 2.57
C TRP A 79 8.90 9.97 1.49
N ARG A 80 9.83 10.82 1.93
CA ARG A 80 10.71 11.61 1.04
C ARG A 80 9.93 12.37 -0.05
N GLY A 81 8.78 12.96 0.31
CA GLY A 81 7.92 13.72 -0.61
C GLY A 81 7.00 12.88 -1.51
N ASN A 82 7.01 11.54 -1.36
CA ASN A 82 6.08 10.67 -2.08
C ASN A 82 5.02 10.11 -1.12
N LEU A 83 3.76 10.13 -1.55
CA LEU A 83 2.66 9.52 -0.80
C LEU A 83 2.68 7.99 -0.94
N GLN A 84 2.61 7.32 0.20
CA GLN A 84 2.57 5.87 0.31
C GLN A 84 1.31 5.47 1.09
N VAL A 85 0.51 4.58 0.51
CA VAL A 85 -0.70 4.05 1.15
C VAL A 85 -0.42 2.68 1.70
N SER A 86 -0.89 2.40 2.91
CA SER A 86 -0.81 1.06 3.50
C SER A 86 -2.12 0.72 4.19
N ALA A 87 -2.41 -0.56 4.39
CA ALA A 87 -3.52 -0.98 5.24
C ALA A 87 -3.29 -0.53 6.71
N GLY A 88 -2.04 -0.44 7.16
CA GLY A 88 -1.73 -0.08 8.55
C GLY A 88 -2.23 -1.14 9.54
N ARG A 89 -2.33 -0.78 10.83
CA ARG A 89 -2.66 -1.75 11.90
C ARG A 89 -4.13 -2.21 11.88
N TYR A 90 -5.04 -1.35 11.45
CA TYR A 90 -6.49 -1.59 11.49
C TYR A 90 -7.13 -1.68 10.11
N GLY A 91 -6.36 -1.46 9.05
CA GLY A 91 -6.86 -1.60 7.70
C GLY A 91 -6.78 -3.03 7.21
N ARG A 92 -7.41 -3.21 6.05
CA ARG A 92 -7.52 -4.48 5.36
C ARG A 92 -7.14 -4.27 3.90
N LEU A 93 -6.30 -5.15 3.39
CA LEU A 93 -5.98 -5.26 1.97
C LEU A 93 -6.68 -6.49 1.38
N GLU A 94 -7.43 -6.28 0.31
CA GLU A 94 -8.14 -7.32 -0.44
C GLU A 94 -7.70 -7.30 -1.90
N VAL A 95 -7.39 -8.46 -2.46
CA VAL A 95 -7.11 -8.59 -3.89
C VAL A 95 -8.43 -8.86 -4.61
N LEU A 96 -8.85 -7.92 -5.46
CA LEU A 96 -10.00 -8.03 -6.33
C LEU A 96 -9.54 -8.76 -7.61
N LYS A 97 -9.90 -10.05 -7.71
CA LYS A 97 -9.67 -10.84 -8.93
C LYS A 97 -10.75 -10.57 -9.98
#